data_AF-A0A935WC00-F1
#
_entry.id   AF-A0A935WC00-F1
#
_cell.length_a   1.000
_cell.length_b   1.000
_cell.length_c   1.000
_cell.angle_alpha   90.00
_cell.angle_beta   90.00
_cell.angle_gamma   90.00
#
_symmetry.space_group_name_H-M   'P 1'
#
loop_
_entity.id
_entity.type
_entity.pdbx_description
1 polymer ?
#
loop_
_entity_poly.entity_id
_entity_poly.type
_entity_poly.pdbx_seq_one_letter_code
_entity_poly.pdbx_strand_id
1 'polypeptide(L)'
;MKNWILYTFIIGFSAYWASNLLLWFPWSYSSILGITLMLTISPLLWTYATFLTLRTYPNSKLYKGAFIVSIIFLLSAVIMDYIFFGIIRNTMEDLYQPTTFYGYGFLLALPFILITAFRNKFQDIKRNLIKSDFSKSILIGFFCFCVLALIIILGIKI
;
A
#
# COMPACT_ATOMS: atom_id res chain seq x y z
N MET A 1 16.25 -2.89 13.36
CA MET A 1 15.88 -1.77 12.46
C MET A 1 15.90 -2.18 10.99
N LYS A 2 17.04 -2.67 10.44
CA LYS A 2 17.16 -3.08 9.03
C LYS A 2 16.03 -4.02 8.55
N ASN A 3 15.75 -5.09 9.30
CA ASN A 3 14.70 -6.05 8.96
C ASN A 3 13.30 -5.42 8.92
N TRP A 4 13.03 -4.46 9.80
CA TRP A 4 11.74 -3.77 9.84
C TRP A 4 11.55 -2.80 8.68
N ILE A 5 12.62 -2.11 8.26
CA ILE A 5 12.59 -1.27 7.05
C ILE A 5 12.29 -2.13 5.83
N LEU A 6 12.99 -3.26 5.68
CA LEU A 6 12.74 -4.22 4.59
C LEU A 6 11.29 -4.73 4.62
N TYR A 7 10.80 -5.10 5.82
CA TYR A 7 9.41 -5.52 5.99
C TYR A 7 8.42 -4.44 5.57
N THR A 8 8.70 -3.17 5.90
CA THR A 8 7.87 -2.02 5.53
C THR A 8 7.80 -1.85 4.02
N PHE A 9 8.93 -2.01 3.30
CA PHE A 9 8.93 -2.02 1.83
C PHE A 9 8.09 -3.17 1.27
N ILE A 10 8.24 -4.38 1.82
CA ILE A 10 7.47 -5.55 1.37
C ILE A 10 5.97 -5.34 1.60
N ILE A 11 5.57 -4.81 2.76
CA ILE A 11 4.16 -4.49 3.03
C ILE A 11 3.65 -3.40 2.10
N GLY A 12 4.44 -2.34 1.85
CA GLY A 12 4.09 -1.29 0.90
C GLY A 12 3.88 -1.84 -0.51
N PHE A 13 4.79 -2.69 -0.98
CA PHE A 13 4.66 -3.42 -2.24
C PHE A 13 3.37 -4.24 -2.29
N SER A 14 3.11 -5.05 -1.28
CA SER A 14 1.95 -5.94 -1.27
C SER A 14 0.64 -5.18 -1.17
N ALA A 15 0.57 -4.13 -0.35
CA ALA A 15 -0.60 -3.27 -0.23
C ALA A 15 -0.88 -2.55 -1.55
N TYR A 16 0.16 -2.03 -2.21
CA TYR A 16 0.04 -1.37 -3.51
C TYR A 16 -0.56 -2.29 -4.57
N TRP A 17 0.00 -3.49 -4.77
CA TRP A 17 -0.47 -4.40 -5.80
C TRP A 17 -1.83 -5.02 -5.47
N ALA A 18 -2.09 -5.31 -4.19
CA ALA A 18 -3.42 -5.75 -3.77
C ALA A 18 -4.48 -4.66 -4.00
N SER A 19 -4.16 -3.40 -3.68
CA SER A 19 -5.04 -2.27 -3.94
C SER A 19 -5.30 -2.10 -5.43
N ASN A 20 -4.25 -2.11 -6.26
CA ASN A 20 -4.41 -1.96 -7.71
C ASN A 20 -5.14 -3.13 -8.35
N LEU A 21 -4.96 -4.38 -7.89
CA LEU A 21 -5.73 -5.51 -8.39
C LEU A 21 -7.23 -5.33 -8.15
N LEU A 22 -7.61 -4.88 -6.95
CA LEU A 22 -9.01 -4.64 -6.60
C LEU A 22 -9.60 -3.41 -7.29
N LEU A 23 -8.77 -2.38 -7.55
CA LEU A 23 -9.21 -1.14 -8.19
C LEU A 23 -9.30 -1.27 -9.71
N TRP A 24 -8.37 -2.00 -10.31
CA TRP A 24 -8.19 -2.04 -11.75
C TRP A 24 -9.43 -2.53 -12.47
N PHE A 25 -9.99 -3.65 -12.02
CA PHE A 25 -11.13 -4.27 -12.70
C PHE A 25 -12.39 -3.37 -12.68
N PRO A 26 -12.81 -2.79 -11.54
CA PRO A 26 -13.93 -1.87 -11.52
C PRO A 26 -13.66 -0.55 -12.25
N TRP A 27 -12.40 -0.08 -12.24
CA TRP A 27 -11.99 1.14 -12.96
C TRP A 27 -12.05 0.94 -14.49
N SER A 28 -11.71 -0.26 -14.99
CA SER A 28 -11.79 -0.55 -16.43
C SER A 28 -13.23 -0.58 -16.94
N TYR A 29 -14.21 -0.83 -16.06
CA TYR A 29 -15.64 -0.79 -16.39
C TYR A 29 -16.25 0.62 -16.19
N SER A 30 -15.93 1.30 -15.09
CA SER A 30 -16.45 2.63 -14.78
C SER A 30 -15.53 3.40 -13.84
N SER A 31 -15.16 4.63 -14.23
CA SER A 31 -14.35 5.52 -13.40
C SER A 31 -15.00 5.82 -12.05
N ILE A 32 -16.34 5.87 -11.97
CA ILE A 32 -17.06 6.10 -10.71
C ILE A 32 -16.90 4.92 -9.76
N LEU A 33 -16.99 3.68 -10.27
CA LEU A 33 -16.76 2.48 -9.46
C LEU A 33 -15.30 2.43 -8.97
N GLY A 34 -14.35 2.72 -9.86
CA GLY A 34 -12.94 2.82 -9.53
C GLY A 34 -12.66 3.82 -8.40
N ILE A 35 -13.18 5.05 -8.52
CA ILE A 35 -13.03 6.09 -7.48
C ILE A 35 -13.70 5.67 -6.17
N THR A 36 -14.90 5.07 -6.23
CA THR A 36 -15.63 4.63 -5.03
C THR A 36 -14.82 3.61 -4.24
N LEU A 37 -14.21 2.63 -4.91
CA LEU A 37 -13.36 1.62 -4.28
C LEU A 37 -12.01 2.19 -3.82
N MET A 38 -11.50 3.19 -4.53
CA MET A 38 -10.31 3.94 -4.12
C MET A 38 -10.55 4.70 -2.82
N LEU A 39 -11.78 5.15 -2.56
CA LEU A 39 -12.14 5.89 -1.35
C LEU A 39 -12.68 5.01 -0.23
N THR A 40 -12.97 3.72 -0.47
CA THR A 40 -13.55 2.81 0.52
C THR A 40 -12.62 1.64 0.87
N ILE A 41 -12.26 0.81 -0.11
CA ILE A 41 -11.46 -0.41 0.11
C ILE A 41 -9.97 -0.08 0.27
N SER A 42 -9.45 0.81 -0.57
CA SER A 42 -8.02 1.14 -0.55
C SER A 42 -7.57 1.74 0.80
N PRO A 43 -8.34 2.67 1.43
CA PRO A 43 -8.00 3.17 2.74
C PRO A 43 -7.98 2.08 3.81
N LEU A 44 -8.86 1.07 3.74
CA LEU A 44 -8.85 -0.05 4.67
C LEU A 44 -7.60 -0.92 4.53
N LEU A 45 -7.21 -1.25 3.29
CA LEU A 45 -6.00 -2.02 3.03
C LEU A 45 -4.74 -1.30 3.51
N TRP A 46 -4.60 -0.02 3.17
CA TRP A 46 -3.47 0.80 3.61
C TRP A 46 -3.48 1.03 5.12
N THR A 47 -4.65 1.15 5.74
CA THR A 47 -4.79 1.20 7.20
C THR A 47 -4.26 -0.07 7.85
N TYR A 48 -4.65 -1.24 7.32
CA TYR A 48 -4.18 -2.52 7.81
C TYR A 48 -2.66 -2.69 7.61
N ALA A 49 -2.13 -2.32 6.44
CA ALA A 49 -0.70 -2.33 6.14
C ALA A 49 0.10 -1.42 7.10
N THR A 50 -0.41 -0.21 7.34
CA THR A 50 0.17 0.75 8.27
C THR A 50 0.13 0.22 9.70
N PHE A 51 -0.98 -0.40 10.09
CA PHE A 51 -1.12 -1.04 11.40
C PHE A 51 -0.07 -2.15 11.60
N LEU A 52 0.11 -3.04 10.62
CA LEU A 52 1.11 -4.13 10.71
C LEU A 52 2.54 -3.59 10.85
N THR A 53 2.89 -2.57 10.08
CA THR A 53 4.23 -1.96 10.14
C THR A 53 4.46 -1.21 11.45
N LEU A 54 3.49 -0.44 11.94
CA LEU A 54 3.61 0.27 13.22
C LEU A 54 3.64 -0.67 14.42
N ARG A 55 2.82 -1.73 14.41
CA ARG A 55 2.80 -2.76 15.46
C ARG A 55 4.14 -3.49 15.62
N THR A 56 4.89 -3.60 14.52
CA THR A 56 6.19 -4.27 14.49
C THR A 56 7.37 -3.31 14.59
N TYR A 57 7.12 -2.02 14.82
CA TYR A 57 8.17 -1.02 14.93
C TYR A 57 9.04 -1.27 16.18
N PRO A 58 10.37 -1.45 16.02
CA PRO A 58 11.23 -1.91 17.10
C PRO A 58 11.49 -0.85 18.20
N ASN A 59 11.20 0.43 17.95
CA ASN A 59 11.52 1.52 18.88
C ASN A 59 10.26 1.98 19.65
N SER A 60 10.43 2.53 20.85
CA SER A 60 9.33 3.07 21.67
C SER A 60 8.76 4.38 21.13
N LYS A 61 9.56 5.16 20.37
CA LYS A 61 9.16 6.43 19.76
C LYS A 61 8.29 6.22 18.53
N LEU A 62 7.02 5.90 18.74
CA LEU A 62 6.04 5.57 17.68
C LEU A 62 5.94 6.65 16.58
N TYR A 63 5.95 7.95 16.91
CA TYR A 63 5.92 9.02 15.91
C TYR A 63 7.10 8.99 14.92
N LYS A 64 8.28 8.55 15.36
CA LYS A 64 9.43 8.32 14.47
C LYS A 64 9.15 7.15 13.52
N GLY A 65 8.47 6.11 14.03
CA GLY A 65 7.96 5.01 13.22
C GLY A 65 6.98 5.48 12.15
N ALA A 66 5.96 6.28 12.51
CA ALA A 66 5.02 6.86 11.55
C ALA A 66 5.72 7.65 10.45
N PHE A 67 6.65 8.53 10.82
CA PHE A 67 7.40 9.32 9.85
C PHE A 67 8.13 8.43 8.84
N ILE A 68 8.84 7.39 9.32
CA ILE A 68 9.56 6.47 8.43
C ILE A 68 8.60 5.67 7.55
N VAL A 69 7.50 5.13 8.12
CA VAL A 69 6.48 4.40 7.34
C VAL A 69 5.88 5.29 6.26
N SER A 70 5.54 6.54 6.59
CA SER A 70 4.97 7.52 5.65
C SER A 70 5.87 7.73 4.44
N ILE A 71 7.18 7.94 4.67
CA ILE A 71 8.16 8.12 3.59
C ILE A 71 8.30 6.84 2.76
N ILE A 72 8.44 5.68 3.41
CA ILE A 72 8.61 4.40 2.70
C ILE A 72 7.39 4.11 1.84
N PHE A 73 6.18 4.26 2.39
CA PHE A 73 4.94 4.00 1.66
C PHE A 73 4.75 4.97 0.51
N LEU A 74 5.00 6.27 0.72
CA LEU A 74 4.94 7.27 -0.35
C LEU A 74 5.91 6.92 -1.48
N LEU A 75 7.20 6.76 -1.18
CA LEU A 75 8.22 6.47 -2.20
C LEU A 75 7.92 5.15 -2.92
N SER A 76 7.47 4.13 -2.20
CA SER A 76 7.09 2.85 -2.80
C SER A 76 5.90 3.02 -3.73
N ALA A 77 4.86 3.75 -3.32
CA ALA A 77 3.69 4.00 -4.16
C ALA A 77 4.05 4.78 -5.42
N VAL A 78 4.84 5.86 -5.31
CA VAL A 78 5.30 6.63 -6.48
C VAL A 78 6.06 5.74 -7.45
N ILE A 79 7.08 5.00 -6.98
CA ILE A 79 7.88 4.12 -7.87
C ILE A 79 6.98 3.08 -8.55
N MET A 80 6.08 2.46 -7.80
CA MET A 80 5.18 1.44 -8.34
C MET A 80 4.16 2.02 -9.31
N ASP A 81 3.70 3.24 -9.10
CA ASP A 81 2.83 3.95 -10.04
C ASP A 81 3.53 4.20 -11.37
N TYR A 82 4.80 4.61 -11.38
CA TYR A 82 5.56 4.71 -12.63
C TYR A 82 5.68 3.36 -13.35
N ILE A 83 5.85 2.26 -12.61
CA ILE A 83 5.86 0.91 -13.18
C ILE A 83 4.47 0.54 -13.74
N PHE A 84 3.41 0.79 -12.97
CA PHE A 84 2.06 0.40 -13.33
C PHE A 84 1.50 1.22 -14.50
N PHE A 85 1.53 2.55 -14.41
CA PHE A 85 1.02 3.44 -15.45
C PHE A 85 1.96 3.51 -16.66
N GLY A 86 3.27 3.53 -16.45
CA GLY A 86 4.25 3.69 -17.53
C GLY A 86 4.54 2.40 -18.27
N ILE A 87 4.82 1.30 -17.56
CA ILE A 87 5.28 0.05 -18.19
C ILE A 87 4.10 -0.90 -18.47
N ILE A 88 3.20 -1.08 -17.50
CA ILE A 88 2.13 -2.09 -17.60
C ILE A 88 0.95 -1.57 -18.42
N ARG A 89 0.50 -0.35 -18.16
CA ARG A 89 -0.68 0.24 -18.82
C ARG A 89 -0.35 1.11 -20.03
N ASN A 90 0.88 1.63 -20.11
CA ASN A 90 1.29 2.61 -21.11
C ASN A 90 0.37 3.86 -21.16
N THR A 91 -0.14 4.31 -20.00
CA THR A 91 -1.02 5.48 -19.83
C THR A 91 -0.51 6.42 -18.75
N MET A 92 0.53 7.19 -19.07
CA MET A 92 1.16 8.13 -18.14
C MET A 92 0.26 9.31 -17.74
N GLU A 93 -0.75 9.66 -18.53
CA GLU A 93 -1.68 10.76 -18.23
C GLU A 93 -2.53 10.46 -16.99
N ASP A 94 -2.89 9.19 -16.79
CA ASP A 94 -3.68 8.75 -15.63
C ASP A 94 -2.90 8.88 -14.30
N LEU A 95 -1.57 8.89 -14.36
CA LEU A 95 -0.70 9.07 -13.20
C LEU A 95 -0.90 10.46 -12.57
N TYR A 96 -1.12 11.49 -13.39
CA TYR A 96 -1.15 12.88 -12.95
C TYR A 96 -2.57 13.38 -12.62
N GLN A 97 -3.50 12.45 -12.33
CA GLN A 97 -4.84 12.82 -11.89
C GLN A 97 -4.86 13.25 -10.41
N PRO A 98 -5.76 14.18 -10.02
CA PRO A 98 -5.91 14.62 -8.63
C PRO A 98 -6.15 13.47 -7.63
N THR A 99 -6.80 12.40 -8.07
CA THR A 99 -7.06 11.17 -7.30
C THR A 99 -5.77 10.47 -6.87
N THR A 100 -4.75 10.44 -7.72
CA THR A 100 -3.43 9.87 -7.40
C THR A 100 -2.71 10.69 -6.33
N PHE A 101 -2.73 12.03 -6.48
CA PHE A 101 -2.15 12.94 -5.48
C PHE A 101 -2.88 12.87 -4.13
N TYR A 102 -4.20 12.67 -4.14
CA TYR A 102 -4.95 12.38 -2.92
C TYR A 102 -4.45 11.10 -2.26
N GLY A 103 -4.19 10.04 -3.03
CA GLY A 103 -3.57 8.81 -2.54
C GLY A 103 -2.24 9.06 -1.83
N TYR A 104 -1.36 9.87 -2.41
CA TYR A 104 -0.07 10.24 -1.80
C TYR A 104 -0.23 11.01 -0.49
N GLY A 105 -1.12 12.01 -0.46
CA GLY A 105 -1.45 12.75 0.75
C GLY A 105 -2.00 11.84 1.85
N PHE A 106 -2.87 10.90 1.47
CA PHE A 106 -3.42 9.90 2.39
C PHE A 106 -2.32 9.00 2.98
N LEU A 107 -1.39 8.48 2.16
CA LEU A 107 -0.27 7.65 2.64
C LEU A 107 0.66 8.40 3.60
N LEU A 108 0.85 9.70 3.38
CA LEU A 108 1.62 10.55 4.29
C LEU A 108 0.91 10.77 5.62
N ALA A 109 -0.40 11.02 5.61
CA ALA A 109 -1.16 11.35 6.80
C ALA A 109 -1.52 10.13 7.66
N LEU A 110 -1.81 8.99 7.02
CA LEU A 110 -2.39 7.81 7.65
C LEU A 110 -1.58 7.27 8.85
N PRO A 111 -0.23 7.13 8.79
CA PRO A 111 0.54 6.65 9.93
C PRO A 111 0.42 7.58 11.16
N PHE A 112 0.35 8.89 10.94
CA PHE A 112 0.17 9.86 12.03
C PHE A 112 -1.25 9.81 12.61
N ILE A 113 -2.26 9.69 11.75
CA ILE A 113 -3.66 9.53 12.19
C ILE A 113 -3.79 8.29 13.08
N LEU A 114 -3.23 7.16 12.67
CA LEU A 114 -3.32 5.91 13.44
C LEU A 114 -2.61 5.98 14.80
N ILE A 115 -1.42 6.59 14.85
CA ILE A 115 -0.71 6.74 16.12
C ILE A 115 -1.45 7.69 17.04
N THR A 116 -1.99 8.79 16.52
CA THR A 116 -2.75 9.77 17.30
C THR A 116 -4.03 9.13 17.86
N ALA A 117 -4.76 8.37 17.05
CA ALA A 117 -6.03 7.75 17.43
C ALA A 117 -5.86 6.52 18.35
N PHE A 118 -4.79 5.74 18.18
CA PHE A 118 -4.66 4.42 18.83
C PHE A 118 -3.34 4.21 19.59
N ARG A 119 -2.68 5.29 20.03
CA ARG A 119 -1.36 5.27 20.67
C ARG A 119 -1.20 4.16 21.73
N ASN A 120 -2.13 4.10 22.68
CA ASN A 120 -2.05 3.20 23.83
C ASN A 120 -2.13 1.74 23.37
N LYS A 121 -3.06 1.43 22.45
CA LYS A 121 -3.21 0.08 21.89
C LYS A 121 -1.93 -0.40 21.20
N PHE A 122 -1.23 0.47 20.48
CA PHE A 122 0.03 0.10 19.82
C PHE A 122 1.14 -0.29 20.80
N GLN A 123 1.15 0.25 22.01
CA GLN A 123 2.13 -0.13 23.03
C GLN A 123 1.85 -1.54 23.56
N ASP A 124 0.57 -1.88 23.75
CA ASP A 124 0.14 -3.18 24.29
C ASP A 124 0.28 -4.32 23.27
N ILE A 125 0.01 -4.05 21.99
CA ILE A 125 -0.01 -5.08 20.94
C ILE A 125 1.33 -5.28 20.24
N LYS A 126 2.40 -4.60 20.69
CA LYS A 126 3.72 -4.65 20.07
C LYS A 126 4.19 -6.09 19.90
N ARG A 127 4.72 -6.39 18.72
CA ARG A 127 5.22 -7.73 18.40
C ARG A 127 6.52 -7.65 17.62
N ASN A 128 7.40 -8.63 17.85
CA ASN A 128 8.57 -8.83 17.02
C ASN A 128 8.20 -9.41 15.64
N LEU A 129 9.03 -9.12 14.65
CA LEU A 129 8.92 -9.68 13.32
C LEU A 129 9.36 -11.15 13.31
N ILE A 130 8.59 -11.98 12.61
CA ILE A 130 8.87 -13.41 12.42
C ILE A 130 9.08 -13.65 10.91
N LYS A 131 9.88 -14.64 10.54
CA LYS A 131 10.16 -14.97 9.13
C LYS A 131 8.88 -15.18 8.30
N SER A 132 7.83 -15.74 8.91
CA SER A 132 6.55 -15.98 8.25
C SER A 132 5.82 -14.69 7.85
N ASP A 133 6.10 -13.55 8.50
CA ASP A 133 5.51 -12.27 8.12
C ASP A 133 6.05 -11.82 6.75
N PHE A 134 7.35 -11.98 6.52
CA PHE A 134 7.98 -11.65 5.25
C PHE A 134 7.45 -12.53 4.12
N SER A 135 7.45 -13.85 4.32
CA SER A 135 7.04 -14.80 3.28
C SER A 135 5.57 -14.67 2.91
N LYS A 136 4.68 -14.44 3.89
CA LYS A 136 3.25 -14.21 3.61
C LYS A 136 3.04 -12.92 2.83
N SER A 137 3.64 -11.81 3.28
CA SER A 137 3.45 -10.53 2.62
C SER A 137 3.99 -10.54 1.21
N ILE A 138 5.22 -11.04 0.98
CA ILE A 138 5.80 -11.08 -0.36
C ILE A 138 5.00 -11.99 -1.31
N LEU A 139 4.51 -13.13 -0.82
CA LEU A 139 3.72 -14.06 -1.62
C LEU A 139 2.38 -13.44 -2.04
N ILE A 140 1.69 -12.74 -1.12
CA ILE A 140 0.46 -12.00 -1.44
C ILE A 140 0.74 -10.91 -2.48
N GLY A 141 1.76 -10.09 -2.26
CA GLY A 141 2.09 -8.99 -3.16
C GLY A 141 2.46 -9.46 -4.55
N PHE A 142 3.29 -10.51 -4.63
CA PHE A 142 3.73 -11.08 -5.90
C PHE A 142 2.58 -11.76 -6.64
N PHE A 143 1.71 -12.48 -5.92
CA PHE A 143 0.49 -13.04 -6.50
C PHE A 143 -0.40 -11.93 -7.09
N CYS A 144 -0.68 -10.86 -6.34
CA CYS A 144 -1.49 -9.74 -6.83
C CYS A 144 -0.85 -9.07 -8.05
N PHE A 145 0.46 -8.84 -8.03
CA PHE A 145 1.21 -8.29 -9.15
C PHE A 145 1.09 -9.16 -10.40
N CYS A 146 1.39 -10.46 -10.29
CA CYS A 146 1.35 -11.40 -11.41
C CYS A 146 -0.05 -11.53 -12.00
N VAL A 147 -1.08 -11.63 -11.16
CA VAL A 147 -2.48 -11.70 -11.62
C VAL A 147 -2.86 -10.42 -12.35
N LEU A 148 -2.56 -9.25 -11.79
CA LEU A 148 -2.88 -7.97 -12.41
C LEU A 148 -2.14 -7.77 -13.74
N ALA A 149 -0.84 -8.06 -13.77
CA ALA A 149 -0.03 -7.96 -14.98
C ALA A 149 -0.54 -8.92 -16.06
N LEU A 150 -0.90 -10.16 -15.72
CA LEU A 150 -1.47 -11.11 -16.68
C LEU A 150 -2.81 -10.64 -17.24
N ILE A 151 -3.73 -10.13 -16.39
CA ILE A 151 -5.03 -9.60 -16.83
C ILE A 151 -4.83 -8.48 -17.86
N ILE A 152 -3.91 -7.56 -17.59
CA ILE A 152 -3.64 -6.40 -18.47
C ILE A 152 -2.94 -6.83 -19.76
N ILE A 153 -1.86 -7.62 -19.66
CA ILE A 153 -1.05 -8.03 -20.81
C ILE A 153 -1.85 -8.93 -21.77
N LEU A 154 -2.65 -9.85 -21.23
CA LEU A 154 -3.48 -10.73 -22.06
C LEU A 154 -4.74 -10.03 -22.59
N GLY A 155 -4.96 -8.75 -22.24
CA GLY A 155 -6.12 -7.98 -22.66
C GLY A 155 -7.44 -8.62 -22.26
N ILE A 156 -7.46 -9.38 -21.15
CA ILE A 156 -8.66 -10.10 -20.70
C ILE A 156 -9.66 -9.04 -20.26
N LYS A 157 -10.63 -8.77 -21.13
CA LYS A 157 -11.88 -8.11 -20.76
C LYS A 157 -12.71 -9.14 -20.01
N ILE A 158 -12.61 -9.14 -18.68
CA ILE A 158 -13.54 -9.87 -17.81
C ILE A 158 -14.86 -9.11 -17.77
#